data_AF-A0A6H1NN75-F1
#
_entry.id   AF-A0A6H1NN75-F1
#
_cell.length_a   1.000
_cell.length_b   1.000
_cell.length_c   1.000
_cell.angle_alpha   90.00
_cell.angle_beta   90.00
_cell.angle_gamma   90.00
#
_symmetry.space_group_name_H-M   'P 1'
#
loop_
_entity.id
_entity.type
_entity.pdbx_description
1 polymer ?
#
loop_
_entity_poly.entity_id
_entity_poly.type
_entity_poly.pdbx_seq_one_letter_code
_entity_poly.pdbx_strand_id
1 'polypeptide(L)'
;MRSRPRAAGPSTTRTWEREWCRTSTTSGAPRRLWPADYQYPIEIATRSGLFGPGDEPDPGTELGGTNPGKVRKWAMDNFQIFPNMEILIWASGWYLAYRYWPTSYHTHRFEGTLFFPKATTASERAAQECAVVMFKEFALQDAGTLVGTQRALESRAARDDFPLGDQELLVRHFHRSIADWVEEYERKNTWSLATEPERYERRRASDMTELQALYDVGFPRIEEALGYCDKFPLDALPDRARRLLELVHSIIMVWMCVEIWHQPRVVDGADAEIHRVAEPLP
;
A
#
# COMPACT_ATOMS: atom_id res chain seq x y z
N MET A 1 -22.34 42.18 30.06
CA MET A 1 -21.61 40.90 30.11
C MET A 1 -21.96 40.10 28.85
N ARG A 2 -21.07 40.06 27.85
CA ARG A 2 -21.23 39.21 26.66
C ARG A 2 -20.42 37.93 26.90
N SER A 3 -21.09 36.79 26.96
CA SER A 3 -20.47 35.47 27.10
C SER A 3 -19.69 35.13 25.82
N ARG A 4 -18.38 34.87 25.95
CA ARG A 4 -17.55 34.32 24.87
C ARG A 4 -18.00 32.89 24.53
N PRO A 5 -18.01 32.48 23.25
CA PRO A 5 -18.22 31.07 22.90
C PRO A 5 -17.02 30.24 23.38
N ARG A 6 -17.29 29.07 23.97
CA ARG A 6 -16.27 28.06 24.28
C ARG A 6 -15.58 27.63 22.99
N ALA A 7 -14.25 27.64 22.98
CA ALA A 7 -13.46 27.03 21.92
C ALA A 7 -13.81 25.53 21.81
N ALA A 8 -14.15 25.08 20.62
CA ALA A 8 -14.29 23.67 20.32
C ALA A 8 -12.90 23.01 20.50
N GLY A 9 -12.84 21.92 21.27
CA GLY A 9 -11.65 21.10 21.38
C GLY A 9 -11.26 20.49 20.02
N PRO A 10 -10.01 20.03 19.85
CA PRO A 10 -9.54 19.48 18.59
C PRO A 10 -10.45 18.32 18.19
N SER A 11 -11.09 18.45 17.03
CA SER A 11 -11.99 17.43 16.54
C SER A 11 -11.17 16.17 16.24
N THR A 12 -11.43 15.09 16.96
CA THR A 12 -10.96 13.73 16.66
C THR A 12 -11.63 13.13 15.43
N THR A 13 -12.10 13.99 14.51
CA THR A 13 -12.54 13.60 13.18
C THR A 13 -11.31 13.23 12.34
N ARG A 14 -10.73 12.07 12.68
CA ARG A 14 -10.64 10.94 11.75
C ARG A 14 -9.70 11.21 10.54
N THR A 15 -8.39 11.08 10.76
CA THR A 15 -7.25 11.22 9.82
C THR A 15 -7.24 10.28 8.60
N TRP A 16 -7.96 9.16 8.63
CA TRP A 16 -8.03 8.12 7.59
C TRP A 16 -8.50 8.59 6.21
N GLU A 17 -9.27 9.68 6.08
CA GLU A 17 -9.80 10.12 4.76
C GLU A 17 -8.73 10.76 3.86
N ARG A 18 -7.63 11.28 4.42
CA ARG A 18 -6.65 12.09 3.66
C ARG A 18 -5.39 11.35 3.25
N GLU A 19 -5.12 10.18 3.83
CA GLU A 19 -3.83 9.49 3.67
C GLU A 19 -3.87 8.38 2.59
N TRP A 20 -5.06 7.94 2.20
CA TRP A 20 -5.23 6.70 1.42
C TRP A 20 -5.56 6.92 -0.05
N CYS A 21 -6.10 8.08 -0.42
CA CYS A 21 -6.47 8.37 -1.81
C CYS A 21 -5.70 9.58 -2.33
N ARG A 22 -5.06 9.40 -3.49
CA ARG A 22 -4.39 10.47 -4.24
C ARG A 22 -5.08 10.61 -5.59
N THR A 23 -5.15 11.84 -6.10
CA THR A 23 -5.76 12.11 -7.40
C THR A 23 -4.83 12.91 -8.29
N SER A 24 -4.75 12.54 -9.55
CA SER A 24 -4.18 13.39 -10.60
C SER A 24 -5.22 13.65 -11.69
N THR A 25 -5.26 14.89 -12.17
CA THR A 25 -6.15 15.30 -13.26
C THR A 25 -5.35 15.48 -14.53
N THR A 26 -5.73 14.79 -15.60
CA THR A 26 -5.08 14.93 -16.90
C THR A 26 -5.87 15.85 -17.80
N SER A 27 -5.17 16.85 -18.34
CA SER A 27 -5.67 17.71 -19.40
C SER A 27 -5.33 17.09 -20.76
N GLY A 28 -6.31 16.94 -21.64
CA GLY A 28 -6.09 16.39 -22.97
C GLY A 28 -7.26 16.64 -23.90
N ALA A 29 -6.99 16.84 -25.18
CA ALA A 29 -8.04 16.82 -26.21
C ALA A 29 -8.04 15.43 -26.86
N PRO A 30 -9.18 14.75 -26.98
CA PRO A 30 -9.24 13.45 -27.64
C PRO A 30 -8.83 13.59 -29.10
N ARG A 31 -8.09 12.60 -29.62
CA ARG A 31 -7.52 12.63 -30.99
C ARG A 31 -8.59 12.79 -32.07
N ARG A 32 -9.83 12.37 -31.81
CA ARG A 32 -10.98 12.56 -32.71
C ARG A 32 -11.26 14.03 -33.09
N LEU A 33 -10.76 14.99 -32.31
CA LEU A 33 -10.86 16.43 -32.60
C LEU A 33 -9.76 16.95 -33.52
N TRP A 34 -8.76 16.13 -33.85
CA TRP A 34 -7.65 16.52 -34.72
C TRP A 34 -8.05 16.36 -36.20
N PRO A 35 -7.33 16.98 -37.16
CA PRO A 35 -7.58 16.72 -38.57
C PRO A 35 -7.45 15.22 -38.89
N ALA A 36 -8.24 14.73 -39.86
CA ALA A 36 -8.35 13.29 -40.16
C ALA A 36 -6.99 12.63 -40.46
N ASP A 37 -6.06 13.36 -41.09
CA ASP A 37 -4.71 12.87 -41.43
C ASP A 37 -3.83 12.60 -40.20
N TYR A 38 -4.25 13.05 -39.01
CA TYR A 38 -3.58 12.78 -37.73
C TYR A 38 -4.34 11.77 -36.86
N GLN A 39 -5.39 11.14 -37.40
CA GLN A 39 -6.15 10.09 -36.72
C GLN A 39 -5.82 8.73 -37.33
N TYR A 40 -5.87 7.68 -36.53
CA TYR A 40 -5.71 6.34 -37.08
C TYR A 40 -6.99 5.94 -37.84
N PRO A 41 -6.87 5.26 -39.00
CA PRO A 41 -8.04 4.82 -39.76
C PRO A 41 -9.01 3.97 -38.94
N ILE A 42 -8.51 3.15 -38.02
CA ILE A 42 -9.34 2.33 -37.13
C ILE A 42 -10.14 3.18 -36.12
N GLU A 43 -9.57 4.29 -35.64
CA GLU A 43 -10.24 5.19 -34.70
C GLU A 43 -11.40 5.93 -35.40
N ILE A 44 -11.20 6.35 -36.65
CA ILE A 44 -12.26 6.93 -37.49
C ILE A 44 -13.36 5.90 -37.75
N ALA A 45 -12.98 4.70 -38.22
CA ALA A 45 -13.93 3.67 -38.63
C ALA A 45 -14.78 3.14 -37.47
N THR A 46 -14.20 3.05 -36.27
CA THR A 46 -14.89 2.56 -35.06
C THR A 46 -15.45 3.68 -34.19
N ARG A 47 -15.14 4.95 -34.51
CA ARG A 47 -15.45 6.12 -33.68
C ARG A 47 -14.99 5.95 -32.23
N SER A 48 -13.78 5.42 -32.04
CA SER A 48 -13.22 5.08 -30.72
C SER A 48 -11.70 5.27 -30.70
N GLY A 49 -11.09 5.24 -29.52
CA GLY A 49 -9.64 5.32 -29.37
C GLY A 49 -9.18 5.07 -27.94
N LEU A 50 -7.95 5.50 -27.62
CA LEU A 50 -7.38 5.36 -26.28
C LEU A 50 -8.24 5.97 -25.17
N PHE A 51 -8.88 7.11 -25.45
CA PHE A 51 -9.74 7.83 -24.51
C PHE A 51 -11.19 7.26 -24.47
N GLY A 52 -11.40 6.09 -25.09
CA GLY A 52 -12.68 5.41 -25.18
C GLY A 52 -13.50 5.76 -26.43
N PRO A 53 -14.75 5.25 -26.48
CA PRO A 53 -15.71 5.58 -27.52
C PRO A 53 -15.95 7.08 -27.65
N GLY A 54 -16.15 7.57 -28.88
CA GLY A 54 -16.35 8.98 -29.19
C GLY A 54 -17.78 9.48 -28.96
N ASP A 55 -18.76 8.58 -28.94
CA ASP A 55 -20.16 8.87 -28.62
C ASP A 55 -20.29 8.91 -27.08
N GLU A 56 -19.87 10.03 -26.49
CA GLU A 56 -19.86 10.23 -25.03
C GLU A 56 -21.31 10.31 -24.53
N PRO A 57 -21.74 9.42 -23.61
CA PRO A 57 -23.05 9.54 -23.00
C PRO A 57 -23.10 10.86 -22.22
N ASP A 58 -24.20 11.61 -22.32
CA ASP A 58 -24.46 12.69 -21.37
C ASP A 58 -24.69 12.06 -19.99
N PRO A 59 -23.80 12.26 -19.00
CA PRO A 59 -23.95 11.66 -17.68
C PRO A 59 -25.15 12.23 -16.91
N GLY A 60 -25.82 13.27 -17.41
CA GLY A 60 -27.02 13.89 -16.83
C GLY A 60 -26.77 14.72 -15.56
N THR A 61 -25.66 14.47 -14.87
CA THR A 61 -25.14 15.24 -13.74
C THR A 61 -23.61 15.23 -13.76
N GLU A 62 -22.97 16.31 -13.27
CA GLU A 62 -21.53 16.29 -13.00
C GLU A 62 -21.20 15.15 -12.02
N LEU A 63 -20.24 14.29 -12.38
CA LEU A 63 -19.73 13.23 -11.51
C LEU A 63 -18.98 13.88 -10.34
N GLY A 64 -19.67 14.06 -9.21
CA GLY A 64 -19.10 14.68 -8.02
C GLY A 64 -17.76 14.06 -7.62
N GLY A 65 -16.76 14.89 -7.32
CA GLY A 65 -15.40 14.46 -6.99
C GLY A 65 -14.46 14.37 -8.18
N THR A 66 -14.95 14.46 -9.42
CA THR A 66 -14.13 14.60 -10.63
C THR A 66 -13.81 16.05 -10.94
N ASN A 67 -12.74 16.27 -11.70
CA ASN A 67 -12.13 17.52 -12.09
C ASN A 67 -12.01 18.54 -10.94
N PRO A 68 -11.43 18.17 -9.77
CA PRO A 68 -11.37 19.06 -8.61
C PRO A 68 -10.59 20.36 -8.91
N GLY A 69 -9.62 20.30 -9.82
CA GLY A 69 -8.85 21.44 -10.30
C GLY A 69 -9.59 22.34 -11.30
N LYS A 70 -10.83 22.01 -11.70
CA LYS A 70 -11.63 22.72 -12.71
C LYS A 70 -10.84 22.95 -14.01
N VAL A 71 -10.10 21.94 -14.42
CA VAL A 71 -9.30 21.94 -15.64
C VAL A 71 -10.23 22.12 -16.82
N ARG A 72 -9.97 23.15 -17.63
CA ARG A 72 -10.83 23.53 -18.78
C ARG A 72 -10.92 22.43 -19.85
N LYS A 73 -9.83 21.71 -20.09
CA LYS A 73 -9.75 20.58 -21.04
C LYS A 73 -9.60 19.27 -20.28
N TRP A 74 -10.52 19.01 -19.36
CA TRP A 74 -10.51 17.79 -18.56
C TRP A 74 -10.70 16.55 -19.45
N ALA A 75 -9.77 15.60 -19.35
CA ALA A 75 -9.83 14.34 -20.08
C ALA A 75 -10.12 13.16 -19.15
N MET A 76 -9.42 13.09 -18.02
CA MET A 76 -9.65 12.08 -16.99
C MET A 76 -9.13 12.52 -15.62
N ASP A 77 -9.65 11.90 -14.59
CA ASP A 77 -9.00 11.83 -13.28
C ASP A 77 -8.58 10.40 -12.98
N ASN A 78 -7.39 10.30 -12.41
CA ASN A 78 -6.81 9.08 -11.90
C ASN A 78 -6.81 9.13 -10.37
N PHE A 79 -7.57 8.24 -9.74
CA PHE A 79 -7.63 8.04 -8.30
C PHE A 79 -6.80 6.83 -7.90
N GLN A 80 -5.69 7.04 -7.22
CA GLN A 80 -4.86 5.98 -6.64
C GLN A 80 -5.27 5.77 -5.19
N ILE A 81 -5.76 4.58 -4.88
CA ILE A 81 -6.27 4.18 -3.57
C ILE A 81 -5.31 3.13 -3.00
N PHE A 82 -4.59 3.55 -1.96
CA PHE A 82 -3.68 2.67 -1.22
C PHE A 82 -4.48 1.49 -0.62
N PRO A 83 -3.95 0.25 -0.61
CA PRO A 83 -2.58 -0.11 -0.97
C PRO A 83 -2.32 -0.36 -2.47
N ASN A 84 -3.35 -0.70 -3.26
CA ASN A 84 -3.10 -1.38 -4.52
C ASN A 84 -4.17 -1.21 -5.61
N MET A 85 -5.01 -0.19 -5.51
CA MET A 85 -6.11 0.04 -6.44
C MET A 85 -5.97 1.40 -7.13
N GLU A 86 -6.38 1.46 -8.38
CA GLU A 86 -6.45 2.69 -9.16
C GLU A 86 -7.79 2.75 -9.89
N ILE A 87 -8.40 3.93 -9.97
CA ILE A 87 -9.64 4.15 -10.71
C ILE A 87 -9.42 5.34 -11.64
N LEU A 88 -9.57 5.12 -12.94
CA LEU A 88 -9.53 6.19 -13.93
C LEU A 88 -10.95 6.48 -14.39
N ILE A 89 -11.41 7.71 -14.18
CA ILE A 89 -12.71 8.18 -14.65
C ILE A 89 -12.47 9.11 -15.83
N TRP A 90 -13.00 8.74 -16.99
CA TRP A 90 -12.83 9.49 -18.23
C TRP A 90 -14.01 10.45 -18.45
N ALA A 91 -13.71 11.60 -19.05
CA ALA A 91 -14.73 12.56 -19.49
C ALA A 91 -15.72 11.96 -20.49
N SER A 92 -15.33 10.90 -21.18
CA SER A 92 -16.15 10.14 -22.15
C SER A 92 -17.16 9.18 -21.51
N GLY A 93 -17.38 9.24 -20.19
CA GLY A 93 -18.48 8.54 -19.52
C GLY A 93 -18.24 7.05 -19.29
N TRP A 94 -16.99 6.60 -19.32
CA TRP A 94 -16.57 5.26 -18.91
C TRP A 94 -15.46 5.38 -17.86
N TYR A 95 -15.24 4.29 -17.13
CA TYR A 95 -14.16 4.23 -16.16
C TYR A 95 -13.49 2.87 -16.20
N LEU A 96 -12.28 2.81 -15.67
CA LEU A 96 -11.59 1.55 -15.45
C LEU A 96 -11.08 1.48 -14.02
N ALA A 97 -10.86 0.26 -13.56
CA ALA A 97 -10.22 -0.03 -12.29
C ALA A 97 -9.00 -0.91 -12.52
N TYR A 98 -7.85 -0.50 -12.00
CA TYR A 98 -6.67 -1.35 -11.86
C TYR A 98 -6.57 -1.91 -10.45
N ARG A 99 -6.15 -3.16 -10.36
CA ARG A 99 -5.79 -3.83 -9.10
C ARG A 99 -4.45 -4.53 -9.28
N TYR A 100 -3.52 -4.22 -8.40
CA TYR A 100 -2.19 -4.80 -8.38
C TYR A 100 -2.08 -5.77 -7.20
N TRP A 101 -1.86 -7.06 -7.47
CA TRP A 101 -1.78 -8.07 -6.42
C TRP A 101 -0.33 -8.53 -6.28
N PRO A 102 0.41 -8.10 -5.24
CA PRO A 102 1.78 -8.55 -5.03
C PRO A 102 1.82 -10.06 -4.85
N THR A 103 2.75 -10.73 -5.53
CA THR A 103 2.97 -12.17 -5.42
C THR A 103 4.37 -12.51 -4.89
N SER A 104 5.33 -11.60 -5.05
CA SER A 104 6.63 -11.61 -4.39
C SER A 104 7.21 -10.19 -4.33
N TYR A 105 8.44 -10.03 -3.85
CA TYR A 105 9.10 -8.71 -3.86
C TYR A 105 9.35 -8.16 -5.28
N HIS A 106 9.39 -9.01 -6.32
CA HIS A 106 9.66 -8.62 -7.71
C HIS A 106 8.57 -9.05 -8.71
N THR A 107 7.45 -9.63 -8.24
CA THR A 107 6.32 -10.03 -9.10
C THR A 107 4.99 -9.57 -8.54
N HIS A 108 4.05 -9.30 -9.43
CA HIS A 108 2.66 -9.04 -9.09
C HIS A 108 1.74 -9.49 -10.23
N ARG A 109 0.44 -9.64 -9.93
CA ARG A 109 -0.62 -9.78 -10.94
C ARG A 109 -1.31 -8.44 -11.14
N PHE A 110 -1.41 -8.01 -12.39
CA PHE A 110 -2.19 -6.83 -12.79
C PHE A 110 -3.57 -7.25 -13.29
N GLU A 111 -4.61 -6.62 -12.76
CA GLU A 111 -5.99 -6.78 -13.20
C GLU A 111 -6.57 -5.44 -13.64
N GLY A 112 -6.93 -5.32 -14.92
CA GLY A 112 -7.68 -4.18 -15.47
C GLY A 112 -9.13 -4.56 -15.72
N THR A 113 -10.07 -3.76 -15.22
CA THR A 113 -11.51 -3.93 -15.48
C THR A 113 -12.06 -2.64 -16.08
N LEU A 114 -12.69 -2.72 -17.25
CA LEU A 114 -13.22 -1.57 -17.97
C LEU A 114 -14.74 -1.60 -17.91
N PHE A 115 -15.34 -0.46 -17.55
CA PHE A 115 -16.77 -0.32 -17.34
C PHE A 115 -17.32 0.69 -18.34
N PHE A 116 -18.09 0.18 -19.29
CA PHE A 116 -18.78 0.97 -20.30
C PHE A 116 -20.28 0.95 -20.05
N PRO A 117 -21.01 1.98 -20.54
CA PRO A 117 -22.44 1.86 -20.75
C PRO A 117 -22.78 0.62 -21.59
N LYS A 118 -23.95 0.03 -21.36
CA LYS A 118 -24.38 -1.14 -22.13
C LYS A 118 -24.53 -0.75 -23.61
N ALA A 119 -23.75 -1.40 -24.47
CA ALA A 119 -23.91 -1.25 -25.92
C ALA A 119 -25.28 -1.78 -26.37
N THR A 120 -25.96 -0.99 -27.20
CA THR A 120 -27.27 -1.28 -27.81
C THR A 120 -27.15 -1.55 -29.31
N THR A 121 -26.04 -1.16 -29.93
CA THR A 121 -25.75 -1.39 -31.36
C THR A 121 -24.43 -2.13 -31.57
N ALA A 122 -24.28 -2.77 -32.73
CA ALA A 122 -23.02 -3.41 -33.12
C ALA A 122 -21.86 -2.40 -33.23
N SER A 123 -22.15 -1.18 -33.70
CA SER A 123 -21.17 -0.10 -33.78
C SER A 123 -20.68 0.33 -32.40
N GLU A 124 -21.58 0.48 -31.41
CA GLU A 124 -21.17 0.76 -30.02
C GLU A 124 -20.31 -0.35 -29.44
N ARG A 125 -20.67 -1.62 -29.68
CA ARG A 125 -19.86 -2.75 -29.19
C ARG A 125 -18.48 -2.79 -29.85
N ALA A 126 -18.38 -2.47 -31.14
CA ALA A 126 -17.11 -2.37 -31.86
C ALA A 126 -16.25 -1.20 -31.35
N ALA A 127 -16.88 -0.06 -31.05
CA ALA A 127 -16.21 1.08 -30.43
C ALA A 127 -15.61 0.71 -29.05
N GLN A 128 -16.39 0.01 -28.22
CA GLN A 128 -15.90 -0.51 -26.93
C GLN A 128 -14.74 -1.50 -27.11
N GLU A 129 -14.81 -2.40 -28.09
CA GLU A 129 -13.72 -3.33 -28.37
C GLU A 129 -12.43 -2.60 -28.76
N CYS A 130 -12.54 -1.59 -29.63
CA CYS A 130 -11.39 -0.79 -30.02
C CYS A 130 -10.72 -0.12 -28.80
N ALA A 131 -11.51 0.44 -27.88
CA ALA A 131 -11.01 1.02 -26.64
C ALA A 131 -10.32 -0.03 -25.74
N VAL A 132 -10.91 -1.22 -25.60
CA VAL A 132 -10.34 -2.34 -24.81
C VAL A 132 -9.00 -2.79 -25.38
N VAL A 133 -8.91 -2.99 -26.70
CA VAL A 133 -7.69 -3.43 -27.37
C VAL A 133 -6.61 -2.36 -27.24
N MET A 134 -6.92 -1.10 -27.49
CA MET A 134 -5.96 -0.01 -27.32
C MET A 134 -5.46 0.08 -25.88
N PHE A 135 -6.36 0.06 -24.90
CA PHE A 135 -5.99 0.02 -23.49
C PHE A 135 -4.99 -1.10 -23.20
N LYS A 136 -5.27 -2.33 -23.67
CA LYS A 136 -4.39 -3.49 -23.45
C LYS A 136 -2.98 -3.27 -24.00
N GLU A 137 -2.85 -2.75 -25.22
CA GLU A 137 -1.56 -2.50 -25.86
C GLU A 137 -0.73 -1.45 -25.07
N PHE A 138 -1.36 -0.36 -24.64
CA PHE A 138 -0.67 0.67 -23.83
C PHE A 138 -0.33 0.17 -22.42
N ALA A 139 -1.22 -0.58 -21.77
CA ALA A 139 -0.95 -1.17 -20.47
C ALA A 139 0.25 -2.15 -20.53
N LEU A 140 0.42 -2.88 -21.64
CA LEU A 140 1.60 -3.72 -21.87
C LEU A 140 2.87 -2.90 -22.10
N GLN A 141 2.77 -1.73 -22.76
CA GLN A 141 3.89 -0.80 -22.88
C GLN A 141 4.35 -0.29 -21.50
N ASP A 142 3.41 0.09 -20.64
CA ASP A 142 3.70 0.52 -19.27
C ASP A 142 4.33 -0.63 -18.47
N ALA A 143 3.81 -1.85 -18.58
CA ALA A 143 4.39 -3.03 -17.93
C ALA A 143 5.86 -3.25 -18.36
N GLY A 144 6.21 -2.97 -19.61
CA GLY A 144 7.59 -3.01 -20.10
C GLY A 144 8.52 -2.07 -19.33
N THR A 145 8.05 -0.85 -19.00
CA THR A 145 8.83 0.10 -18.18
C THR A 145 9.03 -0.40 -16.76
N LEU A 146 8.01 -1.00 -16.14
CA LEU A 146 8.10 -1.59 -14.80
C LEU A 146 9.12 -2.72 -14.74
N VAL A 147 9.12 -3.62 -15.73
CA VAL A 147 10.10 -4.71 -15.83
C VAL A 147 11.52 -4.17 -16.01
N GLY A 148 11.69 -3.12 -16.82
CA GLY A 148 12.97 -2.43 -16.98
C GLY A 148 13.50 -1.86 -15.66
N THR A 149 12.65 -1.15 -14.93
CA THR A 149 12.97 -0.59 -13.60
C THR A 149 13.34 -1.68 -12.61
N GLN A 150 12.56 -2.77 -12.51
CA GLN A 150 12.86 -3.87 -11.60
C GLN A 150 14.23 -4.52 -11.89
N ARG A 151 14.54 -4.76 -13.16
CA ARG A 151 15.87 -5.30 -13.56
C ARG A 151 17.01 -4.34 -13.21
N ALA A 152 16.80 -3.03 -13.38
CA ALA A 152 17.79 -2.03 -13.00
C ALA A 152 18.03 -2.06 -11.48
N LEU A 153 16.98 -2.16 -10.66
CA LEU A 153 17.10 -2.31 -9.21
C LEU A 153 17.85 -3.60 -8.82
N GLU A 154 17.56 -4.72 -9.49
CA GLU A 154 18.23 -6.01 -9.24
C GLU A 154 19.72 -5.99 -9.59
N SER A 155 20.16 -5.15 -10.52
CA SER A 155 21.59 -4.95 -10.82
C SER A 155 22.37 -4.37 -9.64
N ARG A 156 21.67 -3.77 -8.67
CA ARG A 156 22.21 -3.09 -7.50
C ARG A 156 23.17 -1.93 -7.85
N ALA A 157 23.02 -1.32 -9.02
CA ALA A 157 23.75 -0.12 -9.42
C ALA A 157 23.22 1.14 -8.70
N ALA A 158 21.93 1.19 -8.38
CA ALA A 158 21.31 2.15 -7.48
C ALA A 158 20.89 1.40 -6.21
N ARG A 159 21.60 1.62 -5.09
CA ARG A 159 21.33 0.92 -3.81
C ARG A 159 20.74 1.84 -2.75
N ASP A 160 21.29 3.05 -2.65
CA ASP A 160 21.06 3.92 -1.50
C ASP A 160 20.16 5.11 -1.85
N ASP A 161 20.13 5.53 -3.11
CA ASP A 161 19.29 6.62 -3.59
C ASP A 161 18.68 6.35 -4.98
N PHE A 162 17.46 6.86 -5.17
CA PHE A 162 16.79 6.92 -6.47
C PHE A 162 16.18 8.31 -6.61
N PRO A 163 16.78 9.22 -7.39
CA PRO A 163 16.32 10.60 -7.48
C PRO A 163 14.98 10.65 -8.22
N LEU A 164 13.98 11.27 -7.58
CA LEU A 164 12.69 11.59 -8.19
C LEU A 164 12.60 13.07 -8.52
N GLY A 165 12.04 13.42 -9.66
CA GLY A 165 11.79 14.80 -10.10
C GLY A 165 10.57 15.44 -9.44
N ASP A 166 10.42 16.76 -9.59
CA ASP A 166 9.31 17.50 -8.95
C ASP A 166 7.93 17.15 -9.52
N GLN A 167 7.88 16.64 -10.76
CA GLN A 167 6.66 16.11 -11.37
C GLN A 167 6.19 14.79 -10.73
N GLU A 168 7.03 14.14 -9.93
CA GLU A 168 6.76 12.81 -9.36
C GLU A 168 6.24 12.89 -7.91
N LEU A 169 5.57 13.99 -7.55
CA LEU A 169 5.06 14.21 -6.19
C LEU A 169 4.15 13.06 -5.71
N LEU A 170 3.28 12.52 -6.58
CA LEU A 170 2.42 11.39 -6.22
C LEU A 170 3.22 10.10 -5.96
N VAL A 171 4.30 9.89 -6.71
CA VAL A 171 5.22 8.75 -6.53
C VAL A 171 5.97 8.89 -5.21
N ARG A 172 6.52 10.09 -4.92
CA ARG A 172 7.16 10.40 -3.63
C ARG A 172 6.20 10.14 -2.46
N HIS A 173 4.95 10.61 -2.56
CA HIS A 173 3.94 10.35 -1.54
C HIS A 173 3.64 8.85 -1.40
N PHE A 174 3.53 8.09 -2.49
CA PHE A 174 3.28 6.65 -2.41
C PHE A 174 4.39 5.92 -1.64
N HIS A 175 5.65 6.20 -1.97
CA HIS A 175 6.79 5.62 -1.22
C HIS A 175 6.80 6.06 0.24
N ARG A 176 6.45 7.31 0.55
CA ARG A 176 6.31 7.77 1.94
C ARG A 176 5.23 7.00 2.68
N SER A 177 4.05 6.80 2.08
CA SER A 177 2.96 6.04 2.67
C SER A 177 3.36 4.58 2.94
N ILE A 178 4.09 3.94 2.02
CA ILE A 178 4.62 2.58 2.24
C ILE A 178 5.59 2.56 3.42
N ALA A 179 6.54 3.50 3.45
CA ALA A 179 7.52 3.58 4.54
C ALA A 179 6.84 3.76 5.90
N ASP A 180 5.88 4.69 6.00
CA ASP A 180 5.12 4.91 7.24
C ASP A 180 4.37 3.63 7.68
N TRP A 181 3.80 2.88 6.73
CA TRP A 181 3.08 1.63 7.01
C TRP A 181 4.00 0.49 7.44
N VAL A 182 5.17 0.36 6.79
CA VAL A 182 6.20 -0.62 7.16
C VAL A 182 6.80 -0.28 8.51
N GLU A 183 7.17 0.97 8.76
CA GLU A 183 7.68 1.41 10.07
C GLU A 183 6.63 1.19 11.17
N GLU A 184 5.36 1.48 10.91
CA GLU A 184 4.29 1.21 11.88
C GLU A 184 4.17 -0.30 12.17
N TYR A 185 4.27 -1.13 11.13
CA TYR A 185 4.29 -2.58 11.29
C TYR A 185 5.50 -3.04 12.10
N GLU A 186 6.71 -2.56 11.79
CA GLU A 186 7.94 -2.89 12.53
C GLU A 186 7.87 -2.42 13.99
N ARG A 187 7.36 -1.20 14.25
CA ARG A 187 7.10 -0.70 15.61
C ARG A 187 6.12 -1.61 16.36
N LYS A 188 5.04 -2.05 15.71
CA LYS A 188 4.07 -2.98 16.32
C LYS A 188 4.65 -4.37 16.57
N ASN A 189 5.62 -4.81 15.76
CA ASN A 189 6.27 -6.11 15.87
C ASN A 189 7.66 -6.04 16.50
N THR A 190 7.95 -4.98 17.27
CA THR A 190 9.27 -4.76 17.91
C THR A 190 9.70 -5.93 18.80
N TRP A 191 8.74 -6.65 19.35
CA TRP A 191 8.95 -7.79 20.25
C TRP A 191 8.68 -9.15 19.60
N SER A 192 8.43 -9.23 18.29
CA SER A 192 8.35 -10.50 17.55
C SER A 192 9.71 -10.81 16.93
N LEU A 193 10.68 -11.14 17.78
CA LEU A 193 12.07 -11.42 17.39
C LEU A 193 12.34 -12.93 17.42
N ALA A 194 12.95 -13.44 16.35
CA ALA A 194 13.10 -14.87 16.12
C ALA A 194 14.05 -15.53 17.13
N THR A 195 15.18 -14.89 17.42
CA THR A 195 16.26 -15.51 18.18
C THR A 195 16.39 -14.99 19.61
N GLU A 196 16.94 -15.82 20.49
CA GLU A 196 17.20 -15.42 21.87
C GLU A 196 18.18 -14.23 21.98
N PRO A 197 19.31 -14.18 21.24
CA PRO A 197 20.22 -13.03 21.28
C PRO A 197 19.56 -11.71 20.87
N GLU A 198 18.73 -11.70 19.82
CA GLU A 198 17.99 -10.50 19.40
C GLU A 198 17.06 -10.00 20.51
N ARG A 199 16.34 -10.92 21.17
CA ARG A 199 15.45 -10.59 22.30
C ARG A 199 16.24 -10.07 23.50
N TYR A 200 17.39 -10.67 23.82
CA TYR A 200 18.23 -10.25 24.94
C TYR A 200 18.84 -8.87 24.72
N GLU A 201 19.35 -8.59 23.52
CA GLU A 201 19.86 -7.26 23.17
C GLU A 201 18.76 -6.20 23.17
N ARG A 202 17.57 -6.53 22.63
CA ARG A 202 16.39 -5.65 22.74
C ARG A 202 16.08 -5.33 24.20
N ARG A 203 15.99 -6.35 25.05
CA ARG A 203 15.77 -6.19 26.49
C ARG A 203 16.84 -5.28 27.13
N ARG A 204 18.13 -5.46 26.80
CA ARG A 204 19.23 -4.62 27.34
C ARG A 204 19.13 -3.17 26.89
N ALA A 205 18.61 -2.92 25.70
CA ALA A 205 18.44 -1.59 25.13
C ALA A 205 17.16 -0.87 25.60
N SER A 206 16.22 -1.59 26.20
CA SER A 206 14.94 -1.06 26.70
C SER A 206 15.04 -0.53 28.13
N ASP A 207 14.10 0.35 28.50
CA ASP A 207 13.88 0.77 29.90
C ASP A 207 12.78 -0.05 30.58
N MET A 208 12.66 0.08 31.91
CA MET A 208 11.65 -0.66 32.67
C MET A 208 10.21 -0.33 32.30
N THR A 209 9.92 0.88 31.78
CA THR A 209 8.57 1.24 31.35
C THR A 209 8.15 0.40 30.15
N GLU A 210 9.05 0.24 29.19
CA GLU A 210 8.83 -0.58 28.00
C GLU A 210 8.69 -2.07 28.37
N LEU A 211 9.61 -2.59 29.20
CA LEU A 211 9.57 -4.00 29.64
C LEU A 211 8.30 -4.33 30.43
N GLN A 212 7.88 -3.44 31.33
CA GLN A 212 6.65 -3.60 32.10
C GLN A 212 5.42 -3.57 31.21
N ALA A 213 5.35 -2.64 30.26
CA ALA A 213 4.22 -2.56 29.32
C ALA A 213 4.07 -3.82 28.46
N LEU A 214 5.19 -4.38 27.98
CA LEU A 214 5.17 -5.66 27.27
C LEU A 214 4.65 -6.79 28.17
N TYR A 215 5.18 -6.90 29.38
CA TYR A 215 4.83 -7.96 30.31
C TYR A 215 3.36 -7.89 30.75
N ASP A 216 2.86 -6.71 31.15
CA ASP A 216 1.48 -6.52 31.62
C ASP A 216 0.44 -6.89 30.55
N VAL A 217 0.73 -6.58 29.29
CA VAL A 217 -0.13 -6.94 28.16
C VAL A 217 0.05 -8.42 27.78
N GLY A 218 1.28 -8.90 27.77
CA GLY A 218 1.63 -10.21 27.25
C GLY A 218 1.32 -11.37 28.21
N PHE A 219 1.72 -11.25 29.48
CA PHE A 219 1.68 -12.33 30.46
C PHE A 219 0.28 -12.95 30.63
N PRO A 220 -0.82 -12.16 30.77
CA PRO A 220 -2.16 -12.73 30.91
C PRO A 220 -2.66 -13.53 29.69
N ARG A 221 -1.98 -13.41 28.55
CA ARG A 221 -2.37 -14.00 27.26
C ARG A 221 -1.48 -15.16 26.82
N ILE A 222 -0.43 -15.50 27.58
CA ILE A 222 0.53 -16.55 27.20
C ILE A 222 -0.18 -17.88 26.97
N GLU A 223 -1.07 -18.29 27.88
CA GLU A 223 -1.77 -19.59 27.76
C GLU A 223 -2.67 -19.64 26.51
N GLU A 224 -3.42 -18.58 26.23
CA GLU A 224 -4.26 -18.49 25.02
C GLU A 224 -3.40 -18.48 23.75
N ALA A 225 -2.29 -17.75 23.75
CA ALA A 225 -1.37 -17.66 22.63
C ALA A 225 -0.71 -19.01 22.31
N LEU A 226 -0.23 -19.71 23.32
CA LEU A 226 0.32 -21.06 23.19
C LEU A 226 -0.75 -22.04 22.69
N GLY A 227 -1.96 -22.01 23.27
CA GLY A 227 -3.07 -22.84 22.82
C GLY A 227 -3.52 -22.58 21.37
N TYR A 228 -3.26 -21.39 20.82
CA TYR A 228 -3.39 -21.13 19.38
C TYR A 228 -2.24 -21.75 18.57
N CYS A 229 -0.99 -21.56 19.01
CA CYS A 229 0.19 -22.10 18.34
C CYS A 229 0.18 -23.64 18.27
N ASP A 230 -0.27 -24.31 19.34
CA ASP A 230 -0.34 -25.77 19.45
C ASP A 230 -1.31 -26.44 18.45
N LYS A 231 -2.11 -25.64 17.72
CA LYS A 231 -2.97 -26.14 16.63
C LYS A 231 -2.19 -26.51 15.37
N PHE A 232 -0.90 -26.19 15.32
CA PHE A 232 -0.03 -26.38 14.17
C PHE A 232 1.21 -27.20 14.55
N PRO A 233 1.77 -28.01 13.64
CA PRO A 233 3.07 -28.64 13.86
C PRO A 233 4.16 -27.57 14.02
N LEU A 234 5.09 -27.80 14.96
CA LEU A 234 6.13 -26.82 15.28
C LEU A 234 7.07 -26.55 14.09
N ASP A 235 7.38 -27.58 13.30
CA ASP A 235 8.22 -27.52 12.10
C ASP A 235 7.47 -27.01 10.85
N ALA A 236 6.21 -26.61 11.01
CA ALA A 236 5.35 -26.11 9.93
C ALA A 236 4.40 -25.01 10.41
N LEU A 237 4.87 -24.13 11.31
CA LEU A 237 4.07 -23.01 11.82
C LEU A 237 3.73 -22.01 10.70
N PRO A 238 2.45 -21.66 10.50
CA PRO A 238 2.10 -20.52 9.66
C PRO A 238 2.71 -19.23 10.22
N ASP A 239 3.05 -18.28 9.35
CA ASP A 239 3.70 -17.01 9.71
C ASP A 239 3.06 -16.27 10.89
N ARG A 240 1.73 -16.31 10.99
CA ARG A 240 0.99 -15.69 12.09
C ARG A 240 1.22 -16.41 13.42
N ALA A 241 1.25 -17.75 13.42
CA ALA A 241 1.51 -18.55 14.61
C ALA A 241 2.97 -18.41 15.03
N ARG A 242 3.91 -18.45 14.08
CA ARG A 242 5.34 -18.20 14.33
C ARG A 242 5.58 -16.84 15.00
N ARG A 243 5.03 -15.74 14.44
CA ARG A 243 5.18 -14.39 15.03
C ARG A 243 4.56 -14.25 16.43
N LEU A 244 3.45 -14.96 16.67
CA LEU A 244 2.84 -15.00 17.99
C LEU A 244 3.73 -15.75 19.00
N LEU A 245 4.32 -16.88 18.58
CA LEU A 245 5.27 -17.63 19.39
C LEU A 245 6.54 -16.80 19.70
N GLU A 246 7.07 -16.06 18.72
CA GLU A 246 8.18 -15.12 18.91
C GLU A 246 7.86 -14.03 19.94
N LEU A 247 6.62 -13.51 19.93
CA LEU A 247 6.16 -12.56 20.94
C LEU A 247 6.08 -13.19 22.34
N VAL A 248 5.59 -14.44 22.44
CA VAL A 248 5.61 -15.21 23.69
C VAL A 248 7.05 -15.38 24.20
N HIS A 249 7.99 -15.71 23.32
CA HIS A 249 9.41 -15.81 23.70
C HIS A 249 9.98 -14.48 24.19
N SER A 250 9.54 -13.34 23.65
CA SER A 250 9.92 -12.02 24.17
C SER A 250 9.33 -11.73 25.55
N ILE A 251 8.10 -12.15 25.84
CA ILE A 251 7.54 -12.03 27.19
C ILE A 251 8.35 -12.90 28.17
N ILE A 252 8.74 -14.11 27.74
CA ILE A 252 9.66 -14.98 28.50
C ILE A 252 11.05 -14.35 28.64
N MET A 253 11.54 -13.57 27.68
CA MET A 253 12.83 -12.91 27.82
C MET A 253 12.85 -11.88 28.96
N VAL A 254 11.73 -11.19 29.17
CA VAL A 254 11.66 -10.04 30.08
C VAL A 254 11.11 -10.36 31.46
N TRP A 255 10.51 -11.54 31.69
CA TRP A 255 9.83 -11.84 32.97
C TRP A 255 10.70 -11.62 34.20
N MET A 256 11.97 -12.05 34.17
CA MET A 256 12.88 -11.85 35.32
C MET A 256 13.20 -10.37 35.58
N CYS A 257 13.16 -9.50 34.55
CA CYS A 257 13.30 -8.06 34.75
C CYS A 257 12.14 -7.50 35.56
N VAL A 258 10.93 -7.99 35.31
CA VAL A 258 9.70 -7.50 35.91
C VAL A 258 9.47 -8.11 37.29
N GLU A 259 9.60 -9.43 37.41
CA GLU A 259 9.23 -10.17 38.61
C GLU A 259 10.34 -10.26 39.67
N ILE A 260 11.62 -10.17 39.26
CA ILE A 260 12.76 -10.45 40.14
C ILE A 260 13.69 -9.24 40.28
N TRP A 261 14.27 -8.79 39.17
CA TRP A 261 15.37 -7.82 39.21
C TRP A 261 14.89 -6.38 39.30
N HIS A 262 13.72 -6.06 38.78
CA HIS A 262 13.20 -4.70 38.63
C HIS A 262 14.16 -3.76 37.88
N GLN A 263 14.98 -4.33 36.99
CA GLN A 263 15.90 -3.62 36.10
C GLN A 263 16.19 -4.48 34.84
N PRO A 264 16.59 -3.88 33.70
CA PRO A 264 16.81 -4.63 32.46
C PRO A 264 17.99 -5.61 32.52
N ARG A 265 19.04 -5.28 33.28
CA ARG A 265 20.26 -6.10 33.39
C ARG A 265 20.20 -7.03 34.59
N VAL A 266 20.83 -8.19 34.47
CA VAL A 266 20.99 -9.14 35.57
C VAL A 266 21.71 -8.46 36.74
N VAL A 267 21.16 -8.60 37.95
CA VAL A 267 21.80 -8.12 39.19
C VAL A 267 23.12 -8.86 39.40
N ASP A 268 24.19 -8.14 39.79
CA ASP A 268 25.54 -8.67 40.05
C ASP A 268 26.22 -9.39 38.86
N GLY A 269 25.75 -9.18 37.62
CA GLY A 269 26.34 -9.79 36.42
C GLY A 269 27.65 -9.16 35.92
N ALA A 270 28.03 -7.98 36.45
CA ALA A 270 29.19 -7.20 36.01
C ALA A 270 29.26 -7.06 34.46
N ASP A 271 30.45 -7.23 33.88
CA ASP A 271 30.70 -7.17 32.43
C ASP A 271 30.67 -8.56 31.75
N ALA A 272 30.17 -9.60 32.44
CA ALA A 272 30.12 -10.94 31.88
C ALA A 272 29.04 -11.05 30.79
N GLU A 273 29.39 -11.72 29.68
CA GLU A 273 28.47 -11.98 28.58
C GLU A 273 28.42 -13.48 28.26
N ILE A 274 27.22 -14.00 28.04
CA ILE A 274 26.98 -15.38 27.59
C ILE A 274 26.25 -15.29 26.26
N HIS A 275 26.89 -15.80 25.21
CA HIS A 275 26.36 -15.78 23.85
C HIS A 275 25.86 -17.17 23.47
N ARG A 276 24.57 -17.29 23.18
CA ARG A 276 24.00 -18.55 22.69
C ARG A 276 24.45 -18.81 21.26
N VAL A 277 25.20 -19.89 21.04
CA VAL A 277 25.80 -20.21 19.72
C VAL A 277 24.91 -21.03 18.79
N ALA A 278 23.87 -21.69 19.32
CA ALA A 278 22.90 -22.45 18.52
C ALA A 278 21.55 -22.56 19.24
N GLU A 279 20.47 -22.52 18.47
CA GLU A 279 19.13 -22.83 18.95
C GLU A 279 18.28 -23.51 17.87
N PRO A 280 17.38 -24.44 18.23
CA PRO A 280 16.40 -24.95 17.30
C PRO A 280 15.39 -23.84 16.97
N LEU A 281 15.22 -23.55 15.68
CA LEU A 281 14.18 -22.65 15.19
C LEU A 281 12.97 -23.47 14.72
N PRO A 282 11.73 -22.99 14.95
CA PRO A 282 10.53 -23.58 14.35
C PRO A 282 10.55 -23.52 12.81
#